data_AF-A0A511TFT0-F1
#
_entry.id   AF-A0A511TFT0-F1
#
_cell.length_a   1.000
_cell.length_b   1.000
_cell.length_c   1.000
_cell.angle_alpha   90.00
_cell.angle_beta   90.00
_cell.angle_gamma   90.00
#
_symmetry.space_group_name_H-M   'P 1'
#
loop_
_entity.id
_entity.type
_entity.pdbx_description
1 polymer ?
#
loop_
_entity_poly.entity_id
_entity_poly.type
_entity_poly.pdbx_seq_one_letter_code
_entity_poly.pdbx_strand_id
1 'polypeptide(L)'
;MFGVPWFHFIVAPPRARIEGMRERLLRAAEGLLREEGLQAVTLEAVARRAHAGRGAPRYHFGGRQGLLEALAARQHPRVRGRRRVPHTVR
;
A
#
# COMPACT_ATOMS: atom_id res chain seq x y z
N MET A 1 -31.18 7.49 3.83
CA MET A 1 -30.94 6.43 4.81
C MET A 1 -30.12 5.32 4.17
N PHE A 2 -28.79 5.39 4.23
CA PHE A 2 -27.86 4.24 4.35
C PHE A 2 -26.51 4.83 4.77
N GLY A 3 -26.36 4.97 6.09
CA GLY A 3 -25.16 5.46 6.73
C GLY A 3 -24.03 4.44 6.65
N VAL A 4 -22.86 4.93 6.26
CA VAL A 4 -21.53 4.34 6.41
C VAL A 4 -21.36 3.33 7.56
N PRO A 5 -20.61 2.23 7.33
CA PRO A 5 -19.70 1.75 8.37
C PRO A 5 -18.33 1.36 7.77
N TRP A 6 -17.50 2.37 7.50
CA TRP A 6 -16.06 2.20 7.39
C TRP A 6 -15.44 2.06 8.81
N PHE A 7 -15.87 1.11 9.65
CA PHE A 7 -15.41 0.98 11.05
C PHE A 7 -15.47 -0.50 11.46
N HIS A 8 -14.47 -1.16 12.05
CA HIS A 8 -13.61 -0.72 13.15
C HIS A 8 -12.38 -1.65 13.24
N PHE A 9 -11.16 -1.10 13.12
CA PHE A 9 -10.02 -1.52 13.95
C PHE A 9 -8.90 -0.47 13.85
N ILE A 10 -9.00 0.54 14.71
CA ILE A 10 -7.86 1.36 15.11
C ILE A 10 -7.42 0.77 16.45
N VAL A 11 -6.26 0.13 16.47
CA VAL A 11 -5.44 0.15 17.69
C VAL A 11 -4.10 0.76 17.28
N ALA A 12 -3.92 2.03 17.63
CA ALA A 12 -2.62 2.67 17.72
C ALA A 12 -2.68 3.69 18.88
N PRO A 13 -1.98 3.43 20.01
CA PRO A 13 -1.84 4.43 21.07
C PRO A 13 -0.95 5.60 20.61
N PRO A 14 -1.12 6.79 21.21
CA PRO A 14 -0.52 8.03 20.71
C PRO A 14 0.96 8.07 21.11
N ARG A 15 1.85 8.27 20.12
CA ARG A 15 2.98 9.26 20.00
C ARG A 15 3.80 9.03 18.72
N ALA A 16 3.48 8.03 17.90
CA ALA A 16 3.98 7.94 16.52
C ALA A 16 2.97 8.64 15.59
N ARG A 17 3.45 9.51 14.69
CA ARG A 17 2.67 10.17 13.63
C ARG A 17 1.62 9.19 13.08
N ILE A 18 0.32 9.52 13.17
CA ILE A 18 -0.77 8.59 12.84
C ILE A 18 -0.55 8.05 11.43
N GLU A 19 -0.10 6.81 11.34
CA GLU A 19 0.23 6.21 10.05
C GLU A 19 -1.06 5.84 9.32
N GLY A 20 -1.21 6.31 8.09
CA GLY A 20 -2.36 5.97 7.26
C GLY A 20 -2.42 4.46 6.97
N MET A 21 -3.63 3.91 6.83
CA MET A 21 -3.82 2.48 6.51
C MET A 21 -2.98 2.04 5.29
N ARG A 22 -2.89 2.89 4.27
CA ARG A 22 -2.06 2.68 3.08
C ARG A 22 -0.58 2.49 3.42
N GLU A 23 -0.02 3.30 4.31
CA GLU A 23 1.39 3.20 4.69
C GLU A 23 1.67 2.03 5.63
N ARG A 24 0.72 1.67 6.51
CA ARG A 24 0.79 0.42 7.29
C ARG A 24 0.86 -0.80 6.37
N LEU A 25 0.02 -0.85 5.33
CA LEU A 25 0.04 -1.92 4.33
C LEU A 25 1.37 -1.96 3.56
N LEU A 26 1.91 -0.80 3.17
CA LEU A 26 3.21 -0.74 2.49
C LEU A 26 4.36 -1.21 3.38
N ARG A 27 4.39 -0.84 4.66
CA ARG A 27 5.40 -1.34 5.60
C ARG A 27 5.30 -2.86 5.79
N ALA A 28 4.10 -3.40 5.89
CA ALA A 28 3.89 -4.84 5.97
C ALA A 28 4.39 -5.56 4.71
N ALA A 29 4.08 -5.02 3.52
CA ALA A 29 4.57 -5.56 2.24
C ALA A 29 6.10 -5.51 2.13
N GLU A 30 6.72 -4.43 2.59
CA GLU A 30 8.18 -4.27 2.63
C GLU A 30 8.85 -5.28 3.56
N GLY A 31 8.26 -5.55 4.73
CA GLY A 31 8.72 -6.59 5.65
C GLY A 31 8.67 -7.98 5.02
N LEU A 32 7.53 -8.35 4.42
CA LEU A 32 7.39 -9.63 3.72
C LEU A 32 8.39 -9.79 2.57
N LEU A 33 8.61 -8.72 1.80
CA LEU A 33 9.58 -8.74 0.71
C LEU A 33 11.00 -9.02 1.21
N ARG A 34 11.40 -8.40 2.34
CA ARG A 34 12.73 -8.59 2.92
C ARG A 34 12.92 -9.95 3.59
N GLU A 35 11.89 -10.46 4.24
CA GLU A 35 11.97 -11.71 5.04
C GLU A 35 11.77 -12.96 4.18
N GLU A 36 10.83 -12.93 3.23
CA GLU A 36 10.35 -14.13 2.52
C GLU A 36 10.43 -13.98 0.98
N GLY A 37 10.80 -12.80 0.49
CA GLY A 37 10.92 -12.52 -0.94
C GLY A 37 9.59 -12.13 -1.62
N LEU A 38 9.65 -11.89 -2.93
CA LEU A 38 8.56 -11.30 -3.71
C LEU A 38 7.28 -12.16 -3.73
N GLN A 39 7.44 -13.48 -3.65
CA GLN A 39 6.32 -14.42 -3.74
C GLN A 39 5.41 -14.38 -2.49
N ALA A 40 5.98 -14.02 -1.33
CA ALA A 40 5.22 -13.85 -0.10
C ALA A 40 4.39 -12.55 -0.08
N VAL A 41 4.67 -11.60 -0.98
CA VAL A 41 3.94 -10.33 -1.09
C VAL A 41 2.61 -10.55 -1.80
N THR A 42 1.64 -11.06 -1.05
CA THR A 42 0.24 -11.23 -1.46
C THR A 42 -0.68 -10.28 -0.70
N LEU A 43 -1.85 -9.96 -1.27
CA LEU A 43 -2.80 -9.05 -0.61
C LEU A 43 -3.23 -9.57 0.76
N GLU A 44 -3.44 -10.88 0.88
CA GLU A 44 -3.87 -11.51 2.14
C GLU A 44 -2.75 -11.52 3.18
N ALA A 45 -1.51 -11.88 2.79
CA ALA A 45 -0.37 -11.85 3.69
C ALA A 45 -0.12 -10.43 4.22
N VAL A 46 -0.26 -9.43 3.35
CA VAL A 46 -0.08 -8.01 3.68
C VAL A 46 -1.21 -7.51 4.58
N ALA A 47 -2.47 -7.87 4.30
CA ALA A 47 -3.60 -7.54 5.19
C ALA A 47 -3.41 -8.15 6.58
N ARG A 48 -3.05 -9.44 6.63
CA ARG A 48 -2.83 -10.18 7.88
C ARG A 48 -1.71 -9.54 8.70
N ARG A 49 -0.56 -9.27 8.08
CA ARG A 49 0.59 -8.65 8.74
C ARG A 49 0.33 -7.21 9.15
N ALA A 50 -0.48 -6.47 8.40
CA ALA A 50 -0.86 -5.10 8.76
C ALA A 50 -2.00 -5.04 9.79
N HIS A 51 -2.57 -6.17 10.22
CA HIS A 51 -3.81 -6.23 11.02
C HIS A 51 -4.94 -5.40 10.37
N ALA A 52 -5.08 -5.51 9.05
CA ALA A 52 -6.08 -4.82 8.25
C ALA A 52 -7.18 -5.79 7.82
N GLY A 53 -8.38 -5.26 7.58
CA GLY A 53 -9.48 -6.05 7.01
C GLY A 53 -9.11 -6.61 5.63
N ARG A 54 -9.63 -7.81 5.30
CA ARG A 54 -9.30 -8.54 4.05
C ARG A 54 -9.51 -7.72 2.77
N GLY A 55 -10.44 -6.77 2.77
CA GLY A 55 -10.71 -5.87 1.64
C GLY A 55 -9.79 -4.66 1.52
N ALA A 56 -9.05 -4.29 2.58
CA ALA A 56 -8.29 -3.04 2.63
C ALA A 56 -7.17 -2.95 1.57
N PRO A 57 -6.37 -4.00 1.29
CA PRO A 57 -5.34 -3.92 0.26
C PRO A 57 -5.93 -3.75 -1.16
N ARG A 58 -7.03 -4.45 -1.46
CA ARG A 58 -7.73 -4.30 -2.75
C ARG A 58 -8.26 -2.88 -2.91
N TYR A 59 -8.83 -2.31 -1.86
CA TYR A 59 -9.35 -0.94 -1.88
C TYR A 59 -8.24 0.10 -2.09
N HIS A 60 -7.12 -0.02 -1.37
CA HIS A 60 -6.05 0.99 -1.43
C HIS A 60 -5.12 0.88 -2.64
N PHE A 61 -4.98 -0.31 -3.22
CA PHE A 61 -4.00 -0.57 -4.28
C PHE A 61 -4.61 -1.13 -5.57
N GLY A 62 -5.93 -1.33 -5.64
CA GLY A 62 -6.58 -1.91 -6.81
C GLY A 62 -6.22 -3.38 -7.09
N GLY A 63 -5.39 -4.01 -6.26
CA GLY A 63 -4.96 -5.41 -6.41
C GLY A 63 -3.49 -5.64 -6.12
N ARG A 64 -3.01 -6.85 -6.41
CA ARG A 64 -1.60 -7.24 -6.18
C ARG A 64 -0.65 -6.38 -7.01
N GLN A 65 -0.99 -6.12 -8.26
CA GLN A 65 -0.15 -5.33 -9.17
C GLN A 65 0.06 -3.89 -8.64
N GLY A 66 -1.02 -3.19 -8.28
CA GLY A 66 -0.88 -1.82 -7.74
C GLY A 66 -0.20 -1.78 -6.37
N LEU A 67 -0.26 -2.87 -5.59
CA LEU A 67 0.53 -2.98 -4.35
C LEU A 67 2.03 -3.07 -4.66
N LEU A 68 2.41 -3.91 -5.63
CA LEU A 68 3.81 -4.05 -6.06
C LEU A 68 4.35 -2.76 -6.68
N GLU A 69 3.55 -2.06 -7.49
CA GLU A 69 3.91 -0.75 -8.05
C GLU A 69 4.13 0.29 -6.96
N ALA A 70 3.25 0.34 -5.96
CA ALA A 70 3.40 1.25 -4.83
C ALA A 70 4.63 0.90 -3.97
N LEU A 71 4.96 -0.38 -3.82
CA LEU A 71 6.16 -0.85 -3.12
C LEU A 71 7.44 -0.50 -3.89
N ALA A 72 7.45 -0.70 -5.21
CA ALA A 72 8.56 -0.31 -6.08
C ALA A 72 8.80 1.21 -6.06
N ALA A 73 7.73 2.01 -6.08
CA ALA A 73 7.80 3.47 -5.98
C ALA A 73 8.28 3.97 -4.60
N ARG A 74 8.17 3.15 -3.55
CA ARG A 74 8.70 3.45 -2.22
C ARG A 74 10.19 3.15 -2.12
N GLN A 75 10.66 2.05 -2.72
CA GLN A 75 12.08 1.65 -2.69
C GLN A 75 12.95 2.49 -3.65
N HIS A 76 12.38 2.94 -4.76
CA HIS A 76 12.96 3.96 -5.59
C HIS A 76 12.19 5.26 -5.34
N PRO A 77 12.56 6.08 -4.32
CA PRO A 77 12.02 7.42 -4.21
C PRO A 77 12.26 8.07 -5.57
N ARG A 78 11.16 8.26 -6.33
CA ARG A 78 11.25 8.65 -7.73
C ARG A 78 12.15 9.88 -7.78
N VAL A 79 13.32 9.74 -8.40
CA VAL A 79 14.01 10.87 -8.99
C VAL A 79 12.95 11.51 -9.86
N ARG A 80 12.42 12.65 -9.41
CA ARG A 80 11.30 13.36 -10.03
C ARG A 80 11.84 14.03 -11.29
N GLY A 81 12.28 13.23 -12.24
CA GLY A 81 12.67 13.64 -13.58
C GLY A 81 11.40 13.94 -14.33
N ARG A 82 11.20 15.24 -14.60
CA ARG A 82 10.31 15.72 -15.66
C ARG A 82 10.48 14.82 -16.90
N ARG A 83 9.51 13.97 -17.18
CA ARG A 83 9.27 13.48 -18.53
C ARG A 83 7.90 13.99 -18.96
N ARG A 84 7.92 15.22 -19.49
CA ARG A 84 7.00 15.57 -20.57
C ARG A 84 7.25 14.55 -21.67
N VAL A 85 6.23 13.80 -22.04
CA VAL A 85 6.20 13.14 -23.34
C VAL A 85 5.49 14.11 -24.28
N PRO A 86 6.21 14.83 -25.16
CA PRO A 86 5.57 15.49 -26.28
C PRO A 86 5.08 14.41 -27.23
N HIS A 87 3.76 14.27 -27.35
CA HIS A 87 3.15 13.53 -28.45
C HIS A 87 3.18 14.43 -29.69
N THR A 88 4.30 14.28 -30.39
CA THR A 88 4.45 14.17 -31.85
C THR A 88 3.82 15.22 -32.75
N VAL A 89 4.72 15.93 -33.44
CA VAL A 89 4.55 16.43 -34.80
C VAL A 89 3.99 15.34 -35.72
N ARG A 90 2.88 15.63 -36.40
CA ARG A 90 2.78 15.56 -37.86
C ARG A 90 1.65 16.44 -38.36
#